data_AF-A0A2V9TTS3-F1
#
_entry.id   AF-A0A2V9TTS3-F1
#
_cell.length_a   1.000
_cell.length_b   1.000
_cell.length_c   1.000
_cell.angle_alpha   90.00
_cell.angle_beta   90.00
_cell.angle_gamma   90.00
#
_symmetry.space_group_name_H-M   'P 1'
#
loop_
_entity.id
_entity.type
_entity.pdbx_description
1 polymer ?
#
loop_
_entity_poly.entity_id
_entity_poly.type
_entity_poly.pdbx_seq_one_letter_code
_entity_poly.pdbx_strand_id
1 'polypeptide(L)'
;LKQDLFTLRQVISQYTLDKQKAPQTLDDVVQAGYLKVIPKDPFTNEANWTPDQEDSVMAVDQQEPGIVDVHSASNETATDGTAYSSW
;
A
#
# COMPACT_ATOMS: atom_id res chain seq x y z
N LEU A 1 -2.43 9.32 -8.65
CA LEU A 1 -3.03 8.03 -8.24
C LEU A 1 -2.14 6.86 -8.63
N LYS A 2 -2.07 6.46 -9.91
CA LYS A 2 -1.24 5.29 -10.29
C LYS A 2 0.23 5.43 -9.86
N GLN A 3 0.78 6.65 -9.94
CA GLN A 3 2.14 6.93 -9.48
C GLN A 3 2.27 6.81 -7.94
N ASP A 4 1.31 7.33 -7.18
CA ASP A 4 1.31 7.29 -5.71
C ASP A 4 1.15 5.84 -5.21
N LEU A 5 0.23 5.10 -5.80
CA LEU A 5 0.02 3.66 -5.56
C LEU A 5 1.28 2.85 -5.87
N PHE A 6 1.86 3.07 -7.05
CA PHE A 6 3.09 2.40 -7.45
C PHE A 6 4.23 2.69 -6.46
N THR A 7 4.35 3.95 -6.03
CA THR A 7 5.36 4.34 -5.03
C THR A 7 5.12 3.66 -3.69
N LEU A 8 3.88 3.63 -3.20
CA LEU A 8 3.52 2.93 -1.96
C LEU A 8 3.83 1.43 -2.04
N ARG A 9 3.40 0.74 -3.10
CA ARG A 9 3.67 -0.69 -3.32
C ARG A 9 5.16 -1.00 -3.43
N GLN A 10 5.92 -0.15 -4.13
CA GLN A 10 7.37 -0.30 -4.24
C GLN A 10 8.05 -0.18 -2.86
N VAL A 11 7.62 0.79 -2.07
CA VAL A 11 8.15 1.05 -0.73
C VAL A 11 7.78 -0.07 0.24
N ILE A 12 6.56 -0.61 0.19
CA ILE A 12 6.14 -1.81 0.93
C ILE A 12 7.02 -3.01 0.56
N SER A 13 7.21 -3.26 -0.73
CA SER A 13 8.07 -4.36 -1.22
C SER A 13 9.50 -4.23 -0.71
N GLN A 14 10.04 -3.00 -0.71
CA GLN A 14 11.38 -2.71 -0.21
C GLN A 14 11.49 -2.93 1.30
N TYR A 15 10.47 -2.53 2.07
CA TYR A 15 10.38 -2.81 3.51
C TYR A 15 10.39 -4.30 3.77
N THR A 16 9.56 -5.06 3.05
CA THR A 16 9.48 -6.53 3.17
C THR A 16 10.81 -7.19 2.83
N LEU A 17 11.54 -6.68 1.82
CA LEU A 17 12.83 -7.22 1.43
C LEU A 17 13.93 -6.92 2.46
N ASP A 18 13.97 -5.73 3.03
CA ASP A 18 14.97 -5.34 4.04
C ASP A 18 14.72 -5.96 5.41
N LYS A 19 13.44 -5.99 5.84
CA LYS A 19 13.03 -6.49 7.15
C LYS A 19 12.66 -7.97 7.15
N GLN A 20 12.58 -8.60 5.98
CA GLN A 20 12.03 -9.96 5.81
C GLN A 20 10.62 -10.09 6.41
N LYS A 21 9.88 -8.99 6.48
CA LYS A 21 8.57 -8.87 7.13
C LYS A 21 7.76 -7.80 6.44
N ALA A 22 6.51 -8.09 6.09
CA ALA A 22 5.61 -7.08 5.57
C ALA A 22 5.14 -6.12 6.68
N PRO A 23 4.98 -4.82 6.35
CA PRO A 23 4.45 -3.85 7.30
C PRO A 23 3.01 -4.22 7.67
N GLN A 24 2.60 -3.96 8.91
CA GLN A 24 1.22 -4.22 9.36
C GLN A 24 0.33 -3.02 9.10
N THR A 25 0.93 -1.84 9.07
CA THR A 25 0.29 -0.56 8.79
C THR A 25 1.14 0.26 7.84
N LEU A 26 0.53 1.21 7.12
CA LEU A 26 1.29 2.15 6.29
C LEU A 26 2.18 3.09 7.13
N ASP A 27 1.85 3.26 8.40
CA ASP A 27 2.66 4.03 9.34
C ASP A 27 3.99 3.32 9.63
N ASP A 28 4.04 1.99 9.68
CA ASP A 28 5.31 1.24 9.84
C ASP A 28 6.34 1.64 8.79
N VAL A 29 5.89 1.87 7.57
CA VAL A 29 6.74 2.21 6.44
C VAL A 29 7.23 3.66 6.52
N VAL A 30 6.42 4.54 7.12
CA VAL A 30 6.81 5.92 7.44
C VAL A 30 7.79 5.96 8.61
N GLN A 31 7.51 5.20 9.68
CA GLN A 31 8.37 5.10 10.86
C GLN A 31 9.72 4.47 10.53
N ALA A 32 9.76 3.51 9.62
CA ALA A 32 10.99 2.93 9.12
C ALA A 32 11.76 3.85 8.16
N GLY A 33 11.20 5.01 7.80
CA GLY A 33 11.88 6.02 6.99
C GLY A 33 11.87 5.76 5.49
N TYR A 34 11.13 4.76 5.02
CA TYR A 34 10.96 4.51 3.58
C TYR A 34 10.05 5.57 2.93
N LEU A 35 9.08 6.09 3.69
CA LEU A 35 8.23 7.21 3.32
C LEU A 35 8.35 8.31 4.37
N LYS A 36 8.33 9.59 3.94
CA LYS A 36 8.27 10.72 4.88
C LYS A 36 6.85 10.96 5.39
N VAL A 37 5.87 10.74 4.53
CA VAL A 37 4.45 10.93 4.80
C VAL A 37 3.68 10.09 3.79
N ILE A 38 2.52 9.58 4.19
CA ILE A 38 1.62 8.89 3.27
C ILE A 38 1.07 9.92 2.27
N PRO A 39 1.21 9.70 0.95
CA PRO A 39 0.65 10.61 -0.04
C PRO A 39 -0.87 10.69 0.13
N LYS A 40 -1.47 11.82 -0.20
CA LYS A 40 -2.93 11.93 -0.21
C LYS A 40 -3.46 11.31 -1.48
N ASP A 41 -4.59 10.62 -1.38
CA ASP A 41 -5.32 10.17 -2.54
C ASP A 41 -5.84 11.40 -3.32
N PRO A 42 -5.57 11.51 -4.63
CA PRO A 42 -5.99 12.65 -5.43
C PRO A 42 -7.50 12.74 -5.67
N PHE A 43 -8.27 11.69 -5.41
CA PHE A 43 -9.73 11.66 -5.55
C PHE A 43 -10.44 12.09 -4.27
N THR A 44 -10.06 11.52 -3.12
CA THR A 44 -10.66 11.87 -1.82
C THR A 44 -9.97 13.09 -1.18
N ASN A 45 -8.77 13.44 -1.67
CA ASN A 45 -7.88 14.44 -1.07
C ASN A 45 -7.44 14.09 0.37
N GLU A 46 -7.53 12.81 0.73
CA GLU A 46 -7.21 12.27 2.05
C GLU A 46 -6.22 11.10 1.93
N ALA A 47 -5.43 10.85 2.97
CA ALA A 47 -4.50 9.72 3.02
C ALA A 47 -5.22 8.42 3.46
N ASN A 48 -6.42 8.20 2.95
CA ASN A 48 -7.28 7.07 3.31
C ASN A 48 -7.01 5.87 2.39
N TRP A 49 -5.78 5.40 2.34
CA TRP A 49 -5.47 4.19 1.59
C TRP A 49 -5.92 2.96 2.38
N THR A 50 -6.59 2.04 1.71
CA THR A 50 -6.96 0.74 2.25
C THR A 50 -5.81 -0.24 1.97
N PRO A 51 -5.16 -0.78 3.01
CA PRO A 51 -4.13 -1.79 2.82
C PRO A 51 -4.76 -3.15 2.52
N ASP A 52 -4.23 -3.85 1.52
CA ASP A 52 -4.51 -5.24 1.25
C ASP A 52 -3.49 -6.11 1.99
N GLN A 53 -3.97 -6.79 3.02
CA GLN A 53 -3.19 -7.77 3.77
C GLN A 53 -3.41 -9.14 3.14
N GLU A 54 -2.33 -9.78 2.73
CA GLU A 54 -2.40 -11.15 2.27
C GLU A 54 -2.00 -12.09 3.41
N ASP A 55 -2.83 -13.09 3.67
CA ASP A 55 -2.55 -14.17 4.64
C ASP A 55 -1.45 -15.12 4.13
N SER A 56 -1.08 -15.00 2.86
CA SER A 56 -0.06 -15.81 2.21
C SER A 56 1.24 -15.04 2.06
N VAL A 57 2.33 -15.75 2.33
CA VAL A 57 3.69 -15.22 2.22
C VAL A 57 4.08 -15.20 0.74
N MET A 58 3.94 -14.05 0.07
CA MET A 58 4.24 -13.94 -1.36
C MET A 58 5.75 -13.99 -1.66
N ALA A 59 6.58 -13.47 -0.76
CA ALA A 59 8.03 -13.46 -0.92
C ALA A 59 8.67 -14.66 -0.19
N VAL A 60 9.59 -15.35 -0.87
CA VAL A 60 10.35 -16.48 -0.31
C VAL A 60 11.04 -16.14 1.02
N ASP A 61 11.41 -14.88 1.19
CA ASP A 61 12.12 -14.36 2.37
C ASP A 61 11.22 -13.77 3.45
N GLN A 62 9.90 -13.71 3.26
CA GLN A 62 9.00 -13.06 4.21
C GLN A 62 8.63 -14.07 5.33
N GLN A 63 8.81 -13.69 6.59
CA GLN A 63 8.51 -14.58 7.73
C GLN A 63 7.09 -14.41 8.28
N GLU A 64 6.46 -13.25 8.07
CA GLU A 64 5.14 -12.92 8.59
C GLU A 64 4.23 -12.32 7.50
N PRO A 65 2.93 -12.69 7.47
CA PRO A 65 1.94 -12.07 6.59
C PRO A 65 1.74 -10.60 6.95
N GLY A 66 1.30 -9.80 5.99
CA GLY A 66 1.11 -8.37 6.19
C GLY A 66 0.64 -7.67 4.92
N ILE A 67 0.78 -6.34 4.91
CA ILE A 67 0.37 -5.52 3.77
C ILE A 67 1.30 -5.81 2.59
N VAL A 68 0.71 -6.26 1.48
CA VAL A 68 1.42 -6.46 0.21
C VAL A 68 1.01 -5.42 -0.83
N ASP A 69 -0.23 -4.94 -0.71
CA ASP A 69 -0.82 -4.01 -1.67
C ASP A 69 -1.60 -2.92 -0.95
N VAL A 70 -1.91 -1.85 -1.66
CA VAL A 70 -2.74 -0.75 -1.17
C VAL A 70 -3.62 -0.27 -2.30
N HIS A 71 -4.82 0.15 -1.96
CA HIS A 71 -5.78 0.75 -2.89
C HIS A 71 -6.46 1.94 -2.24
N SER A 72 -7.12 2.74 -3.06
CA SER A 72 -7.86 3.90 -2.58
C SER A 72 -9.07 3.44 -1.74
N ALA A 73 -9.33 4.05 -0.58
CA ALA A 73 -10.62 3.87 0.10
C ALA A 73 -11.76 4.66 -0.58
N SER A 74 -11.52 5.28 -1.73
CA SER A 74 -12.57 5.90 -2.50
C SER A 74 -13.57 4.85 -2.98
N ASN A 75 -14.83 5.00 -2.55
CA ASN A 75 -15.95 4.24 -3.09
C ASN A 75 -16.41 4.77 -4.47
N GLU A 76 -15.68 5.76 -5.01
CA GLU A 76 -15.94 6.29 -6.34
C GLU A 76 -15.46 5.32 -7.42
N THR A 77 -16.23 5.21 -8.48
CA THR A 77 -15.86 4.48 -9.69
C THR A 77 -15.02 5.39 -10.57
N ALA A 78 -13.91 4.87 -11.07
CA ALA A 78 -13.14 5.51 -12.09
C ALA A 78 -13.99 5.79 -13.32
N THR A 79 -13.55 6.74 -14.12
CA THR A 79 -14.25 7.16 -15.35
C THR A 79 -14.43 6.02 -16.38
N ASP A 80 -13.70 4.92 -16.19
CA ASP A 80 -13.76 3.68 -16.98
C ASP A 80 -14.75 2.63 -16.39
N GLY A 81 -15.43 2.94 -15.28
CA GLY A 81 -16.40 2.06 -14.63
C GLY A 81 -15.82 1.07 -13.60
N THR A 82 -14.49 1.01 -13.46
CA THR A 82 -13.81 0.21 -12.43
C THR A 82 -13.78 0.97 -11.11
N ALA A 83 -14.06 0.30 -9.98
CA ALA A 83 -13.95 0.95 -8.67
C ALA A 83 -12.49 1.36 -8.42
N TYR A 84 -12.22 2.55 -7.87
CA TYR A 84 -10.85 2.91 -7.47
C TYR A 84 -10.29 1.97 -6.39
N SER A 85 -11.17 1.23 -5.70
CA SER A 85 -10.84 0.14 -4.79
C SER A 85 -10.40 -1.16 -5.48
N SER A 86 -10.50 -1.26 -6.82
CA SER A 86 -10.13 -2.44 -7.62
C SER A 86 -8.80 -2.28 -8.38
N TRP A 87 -8.12 -1.14 -8.19
CA TRP A 87 -6.88 -0.78 -8.88
C TRP A 87 -5.67 -0.78 -7.97
#